data_AF-A0A7T5UXA0-F1
#
_entry.id   AF-A0A7T5UXA0-F1
#
_cell.length_a   1.000
_cell.length_b   1.000
_cell.length_c   1.000
_cell.angle_alpha   90.00
_cell.angle_beta   90.00
_cell.angle_gamma   90.00
#
_symmetry.space_group_name_H-M   'P 1'
#
loop_
_entity.id
_entity.type
_entity.pdbx_description
1 polymer ?
#
loop_
_entity_poly.entity_id
_entity_poly.type
_entity_poly.pdbx_seq_one_letter_code
_entity_poly.pdbx_strand_id
1 'polypeptide(L)'
;MYKAKKLAAVAEVEDIDYNPKELALLRSGTMISGSFDPYAPLRQKIKKARAQFAGSTDYPCILYVKDNTHRAVTDPMFVYGAMFGNIAVSMPIDADTGTADIDQQSLFFGSGGRMVDPHRGTWQNQTISAVGILRSIYPDRMKSRYEEQLAELVKECDVHDQGSLDKYLSSASGLEETLTKEGYDLQKEVASVTYHKNPTSHLQLPGKFYGGKYDYVYDYDLQTGEIKLLSKPSL
;
A
#
# COMPACT_ATOMS: atom_id res chain seq x y z
N MET A 1 -14.89 37.74 4.12
CA MET A 1 -15.44 36.68 3.25
C MET A 1 -14.28 35.77 2.83
N TYR A 2 -13.99 34.71 3.60
CA TYR A 2 -12.89 33.79 3.29
C TYR A 2 -13.34 32.83 2.20
N LYS A 3 -12.91 33.03 0.95
CA LYS A 3 -12.96 31.95 -0.05
C LYS A 3 -12.04 30.84 0.47
N ALA A 4 -12.61 29.68 0.79
CA ALA A 4 -11.81 28.49 1.05
C ALA A 4 -10.92 28.26 -0.17
N LYS A 5 -9.62 28.54 -0.04
CA LYS A 5 -8.64 28.24 -1.09
C LYS A 5 -8.66 26.73 -1.28
N LYS A 6 -8.97 26.28 -2.48
CA LYS A 6 -8.85 24.87 -2.87
C LYS A 6 -7.39 24.48 -2.64
N LEU A 7 -7.12 23.60 -1.67
CA LEU A 7 -5.75 23.22 -1.29
C LEU A 7 -5.15 22.16 -2.21
N ALA A 8 -6.00 21.42 -2.92
CA ALA A 8 -5.62 20.38 -3.87
C ALA A 8 -6.74 20.15 -4.91
N ALA A 9 -6.37 19.65 -6.08
CA ALA A 9 -7.31 19.03 -7.00
C ALA A 9 -7.43 17.54 -6.66
N VAL A 10 -8.65 17.01 -6.67
CA VAL A 10 -8.93 15.65 -6.21
C VAL A 10 -9.65 14.91 -7.31
N ALA A 11 -9.16 13.71 -7.64
CA ALA A 11 -9.87 12.73 -8.43
C ALA A 11 -10.14 11.53 -7.54
N GLU A 12 -11.41 11.23 -7.34
CA GLU A 12 -11.84 9.97 -6.75
C GLU A 12 -12.01 8.97 -7.88
N VAL A 13 -11.39 7.80 -7.74
CA VAL A 13 -11.55 6.70 -8.69
C VAL A 13 -12.04 5.49 -7.93
N GLU A 14 -13.00 4.80 -8.54
CA GLU A 14 -13.72 3.60 -8.07
C GLU A 14 -12.81 2.52 -7.45
N ASP A 15 -13.41 1.50 -6.87
CA ASP A 15 -12.75 0.37 -6.22
C ASP A 15 -11.65 -0.28 -7.09
N ILE A 16 -10.55 -0.71 -6.47
CA ILE A 16 -9.66 -1.67 -7.11
C ILE A 16 -10.36 -3.02 -7.14
N ASP A 17 -10.82 -3.39 -8.33
CA ASP A 17 -11.47 -4.66 -8.57
C ASP A 17 -10.45 -5.64 -9.15
N TYR A 18 -10.20 -6.72 -8.41
CA TYR A 18 -9.47 -7.88 -8.87
C TYR A 18 -10.45 -9.03 -8.94
N ASN A 19 -10.35 -9.85 -9.98
CA ASN A 19 -11.15 -11.06 -9.99
C ASN A 19 -10.68 -12.04 -8.88
N PRO A 20 -11.52 -13.00 -8.45
CA PRO A 20 -11.17 -13.92 -7.35
C PRO A 20 -9.88 -14.72 -7.57
N LYS A 21 -9.51 -15.02 -8.83
CA LYS A 21 -8.27 -15.72 -9.14
C LYS A 21 -7.08 -14.80 -8.92
N GLU A 22 -7.12 -13.57 -9.40
CA GLU A 22 -6.07 -12.56 -9.19
C GLU A 22 -5.87 -12.24 -7.70
N LEU A 23 -6.96 -12.17 -6.93
CA LEU A 23 -6.90 -12.02 -5.47
C LEU A 23 -6.19 -13.19 -4.80
N ALA A 24 -6.48 -14.43 -5.23
CA ALA A 24 -5.81 -15.61 -4.71
C ALA A 24 -4.29 -15.58 -5.01
N LEU A 25 -3.91 -15.13 -6.20
CA LEU A 25 -2.50 -15.00 -6.61
C LEU A 25 -1.75 -13.91 -5.83
N LEU A 26 -2.40 -12.75 -5.62
CA LEU A 26 -1.85 -11.69 -4.77
C LEU A 26 -1.64 -12.15 -3.33
N ARG A 27 -2.57 -12.97 -2.80
CA ARG A 27 -2.52 -13.49 -1.43
C ARG A 27 -1.49 -14.61 -1.26
N SER A 28 -1.28 -15.45 -2.29
CA SER A 28 -0.40 -16.62 -2.18
C SER A 28 1.09 -16.27 -2.30
N GLY A 29 1.43 -15.02 -2.63
CA GLY A 29 2.83 -14.56 -2.81
C GLY A 29 3.57 -15.34 -3.90
N THR A 30 2.85 -16.12 -4.71
CA THR A 30 3.46 -17.03 -5.68
C THR A 30 3.91 -16.21 -6.88
N MET A 31 5.22 -16.09 -7.09
CA MET A 31 5.75 -15.60 -8.36
C MET A 31 5.43 -16.62 -9.45
N ILE A 32 4.35 -16.38 -10.21
CA ILE A 32 3.92 -17.29 -11.26
C ILE A 32 4.76 -17.05 -12.51
N SER A 33 5.18 -18.14 -13.13
CA SER A 33 5.76 -18.20 -14.48
C SER A 33 4.72 -17.89 -15.59
N GLY A 34 3.93 -16.82 -15.46
CA GLY A 34 2.89 -16.39 -16.40
C GLY A 34 2.57 -14.89 -16.28
N SER A 35 1.95 -14.29 -17.31
CA SER A 35 1.79 -12.84 -17.53
C SER A 35 0.81 -12.11 -16.58
N PHE A 36 0.79 -12.43 -15.29
CA PHE A 36 0.00 -11.69 -14.31
C PHE A 36 0.72 -10.38 -13.96
N ASP A 37 0.14 -9.24 -14.36
CA ASP A 37 0.58 -7.92 -13.91
C ASP A 37 -0.24 -7.52 -12.68
N PRO A 38 0.28 -7.71 -11.46
CA PRO A 38 -0.47 -7.41 -10.25
C PRO A 38 -0.80 -5.92 -10.17
N TYR A 39 -0.04 -5.04 -10.83
CA TYR A 39 -0.20 -3.59 -10.77
C TYR A 39 -1.26 -3.05 -11.74
N ALA A 40 -1.78 -3.89 -12.65
CA ALA A 40 -2.60 -3.45 -13.77
C ALA A 40 -3.82 -2.61 -13.37
N PRO A 41 -4.62 -2.97 -12.33
CA PRO A 41 -5.78 -2.16 -11.94
C PRO A 41 -5.39 -0.76 -11.47
N LEU A 42 -4.36 -0.65 -10.62
CA LEU A 42 -3.90 0.65 -10.13
C LEU A 42 -3.29 1.49 -11.26
N ARG A 43 -2.54 0.87 -12.18
CA ARG A 43 -1.99 1.53 -13.37
C ARG A 43 -3.08 2.12 -14.26
N GLN A 44 -4.20 1.43 -14.43
CA GLN A 44 -5.35 1.96 -15.19
C GLN A 44 -5.97 3.17 -14.49
N LYS A 45 -6.09 3.15 -13.17
CA LYS A 45 -6.60 4.29 -12.39
C LYS A 45 -5.67 5.50 -12.48
N ILE A 46 -4.36 5.30 -12.36
CA ILE A 46 -3.36 6.37 -12.57
C ILE A 46 -3.50 6.98 -13.97
N LYS A 47 -3.66 6.14 -15.01
CA LYS A 47 -3.86 6.62 -16.38
C LYS A 47 -5.13 7.46 -16.54
N LYS A 48 -6.26 7.02 -15.96
CA LYS A 48 -7.52 7.78 -15.97
C LYS A 48 -7.38 9.12 -15.22
N ALA A 49 -6.77 9.10 -14.03
CA ALA A 49 -6.55 10.28 -13.22
C ALA A 49 -5.66 11.33 -13.91
N ARG A 50 -4.61 10.89 -14.63
CA ARG A 50 -3.77 11.79 -15.45
C ARG A 50 -4.62 12.64 -16.40
N ALA A 51 -5.59 12.02 -17.09
CA ALA A 51 -6.46 12.73 -18.03
C ALA A 51 -7.36 13.74 -17.30
N GLN A 52 -7.88 13.40 -16.13
CA GLN A 52 -8.71 14.28 -15.30
C GLN A 52 -7.91 15.49 -14.76
N PHE A 53 -6.62 15.30 -14.46
CA PHE A 53 -5.77 16.36 -13.92
C PHE A 53 -5.07 17.21 -14.98
N ALA A 54 -5.26 16.95 -16.28
CA ALA A 54 -4.53 17.63 -17.35
C ALA A 54 -4.61 19.18 -17.28
N GLY A 55 -5.71 19.74 -16.77
CA GLY A 55 -5.91 21.18 -16.57
C GLY A 55 -5.67 21.70 -15.14
N SER A 56 -5.20 20.87 -14.22
CA SER A 56 -5.04 21.19 -12.79
C SER A 56 -3.57 21.42 -12.40
N THR A 57 -2.82 22.16 -13.22
CA THR A 57 -1.37 22.37 -13.02
C THR A 57 -1.02 23.26 -11.84
N ASP A 58 -1.96 24.08 -11.37
CA ASP A 58 -1.73 25.07 -10.32
C ASP A 58 -1.98 24.52 -8.90
N TYR A 59 -2.40 23.26 -8.79
CA TYR A 59 -2.73 22.62 -7.52
C TYR A 59 -2.07 21.25 -7.42
N PRO A 60 -1.61 20.83 -6.23
CA PRO A 60 -1.23 19.45 -6.04
C PRO A 60 -2.45 18.55 -6.28
N CYS A 61 -2.24 17.43 -6.99
CA CYS A 61 -3.32 16.52 -7.36
C CYS A 61 -3.19 15.19 -6.63
N ILE A 62 -4.29 14.72 -6.04
CA ILE A 62 -4.32 13.42 -5.34
C ILE A 62 -5.28 12.49 -6.05
N LEU A 63 -4.77 11.34 -6.46
CA LEU A 63 -5.59 10.22 -6.88
C LEU A 63 -6.00 9.41 -5.64
N TYR A 64 -7.28 9.43 -5.30
CA TYR A 64 -7.81 8.53 -4.27
C TYR A 64 -8.32 7.23 -4.88
N VAL A 65 -7.97 6.13 -4.24
CA VAL A 65 -8.38 4.78 -4.63
C VAL A 65 -8.86 4.02 -3.41
N LYS A 66 -10.03 3.41 -3.51
CA LYS A 66 -10.59 2.60 -2.44
C LYS A 66 -10.12 1.14 -2.53
N ASP A 67 -9.61 0.60 -1.42
CA ASP A 67 -9.24 -0.80 -1.27
C ASP A 67 -10.28 -1.54 -0.41
N ASN A 68 -11.05 -2.42 -1.04
CA ASN A 68 -12.03 -3.29 -0.36
C ASN A 68 -11.47 -4.69 -0.06
N THR A 69 -10.20 -4.97 -0.40
CA THR A 69 -9.61 -6.33 -0.31
C THR A 69 -8.93 -6.59 1.04
N HIS A 70 -8.89 -5.58 1.92
CA HIS A 70 -8.36 -5.55 3.28
C HIS A 70 -6.87 -5.90 3.48
N ARG A 71 -6.11 -6.39 2.49
CA ARG A 71 -4.70 -6.81 2.72
C ARG A 71 -3.68 -6.63 1.57
N ALA A 72 -4.06 -6.60 0.29
CA ALA A 72 -3.07 -6.75 -0.81
C ALA A 72 -2.59 -5.44 -1.45
N VAL A 73 -3.40 -4.39 -1.46
CA VAL A 73 -3.12 -3.16 -2.24
C VAL A 73 -2.31 -2.13 -1.46
N THR A 74 -2.23 -2.27 -0.13
CA THR A 74 -1.65 -1.25 0.75
C THR A 74 -0.14 -1.36 0.93
N ASP A 75 0.48 -2.41 0.41
CA ASP A 75 1.95 -2.52 0.42
C ASP A 75 2.52 -1.34 -0.38
N PRO A 76 3.37 -0.49 0.23
CA PRO A 76 4.04 0.59 -0.49
C PRO A 76 4.76 0.11 -1.75
N MET A 77 5.37 -1.08 -1.74
CA MET A 77 6.02 -1.66 -2.91
C MET A 77 5.04 -1.88 -4.06
N PHE A 78 3.79 -2.23 -3.76
CA PHE A 78 2.75 -2.41 -4.75
C PHE A 78 2.36 -1.08 -5.42
N VAL A 79 2.12 -0.05 -4.62
CA VAL A 79 1.72 1.27 -5.12
C VAL A 79 2.85 1.92 -5.92
N TYR A 80 4.07 1.88 -5.38
CA TYR A 80 5.25 2.37 -6.09
C TYR A 80 5.58 1.53 -7.32
N GLY A 81 5.25 0.23 -7.32
CA GLY A 81 5.37 -0.61 -8.51
C GLY A 81 4.39 -0.23 -9.64
N ALA A 82 3.18 0.22 -9.27
CA ALA A 82 2.24 0.78 -10.24
C ALA A 82 2.70 2.16 -10.77
N MET A 83 3.32 2.97 -9.90
CA MET A 83 3.81 4.31 -10.25
C MET A 83 5.07 4.24 -11.12
N PHE A 84 6.11 3.55 -10.68
CA PHE A 84 7.45 3.62 -11.26
C PHE A 84 7.83 2.42 -12.11
N GLY A 85 7.28 1.23 -11.86
CA GLY A 85 7.51 0.05 -12.69
C GLY A 85 7.51 -1.24 -11.91
N ASN A 86 7.62 -2.38 -12.59
CA ASN A 86 7.65 -3.68 -11.93
C ASN A 86 8.82 -3.75 -10.94
N ILE A 87 8.61 -4.34 -9.78
CA ILE A 87 9.70 -4.60 -8.83
C ILE A 87 10.73 -5.50 -9.52
N ALA A 88 11.99 -5.09 -9.45
CA ALA A 88 13.12 -5.80 -10.00
C ALA A 88 14.25 -5.81 -8.97
N VAL A 89 15.11 -6.81 -9.08
CA VAL A 89 16.30 -6.96 -8.23
C VAL A 89 17.52 -6.76 -9.10
N SER A 90 18.41 -5.85 -8.69
CA SER A 90 19.74 -5.71 -9.27
C SER A 90 20.72 -6.49 -8.39
N MET A 91 21.48 -7.40 -9.01
CA MET A 91 22.59 -8.09 -8.37
C MET A 91 23.83 -7.81 -9.23
N PRO A 92 24.78 -6.98 -8.76
CA PRO A 92 26.00 -6.77 -9.51
C PRO A 92 26.79 -8.08 -9.59
N ILE A 93 27.40 -8.32 -10.75
CA ILE A 93 28.29 -9.45 -10.96
C ILE A 93 29.71 -8.95 -10.78
N ASP A 94 30.45 -9.55 -9.86
CA ASP A 94 31.88 -9.32 -9.72
C ASP A 94 32.58 -9.78 -11.00
N ALA A 95 33.27 -8.85 -11.67
CA ALA A 95 33.91 -9.09 -12.95
C ALA A 95 35.11 -10.05 -12.85
N ASP A 96 35.75 -10.16 -11.67
CA ASP A 96 36.93 -10.98 -11.46
C ASP A 96 36.55 -12.42 -11.14
N THR A 97 35.46 -12.63 -10.40
CA THR A 97 34.99 -13.96 -9.98
C THR A 97 33.84 -14.51 -10.83
N GLY A 98 33.15 -13.65 -11.57
CA GLY A 98 31.93 -13.98 -12.31
C GLY A 98 30.76 -14.36 -11.40
N THR A 99 30.86 -14.10 -10.10
CA THR A 99 29.83 -14.44 -9.11
C THR A 99 28.97 -13.22 -8.79
N ALA A 100 27.69 -13.46 -8.49
CA ALA A 100 26.79 -12.41 -8.05
C ALA A 100 27.15 -11.99 -6.63
N ASP A 101 27.35 -10.69 -6.42
CA ASP A 101 27.52 -10.12 -5.09
C ASP A 101 26.13 -9.92 -4.45
N ILE A 102 25.73 -10.89 -3.64
CA ILE A 102 24.45 -10.90 -2.94
C ILE A 102 24.38 -9.77 -1.91
N ASP A 103 25.52 -9.36 -1.34
CA ASP A 103 25.58 -8.31 -0.31
C ASP A 103 25.33 -6.92 -0.90
N GLN A 104 25.47 -6.76 -2.23
CA GLN A 104 25.13 -5.54 -2.97
C GLN A 104 23.79 -5.63 -3.72
N GLN A 105 22.95 -6.60 -3.37
CA GLN A 105 21.61 -6.71 -3.93
C GLN A 105 20.80 -5.45 -3.61
N SER A 106 20.19 -4.84 -4.63
CA SER A 106 19.26 -3.72 -4.46
C SER A 106 17.92 -3.97 -5.16
N LEU A 107 16.84 -3.51 -4.54
CA LEU A 107 15.51 -3.49 -5.15
C LEU A 107 15.34 -2.18 -5.92
N PHE A 108 14.82 -2.27 -7.13
CA PHE A 108 14.48 -1.09 -7.94
C PHE A 108 13.18 -1.33 -8.71
N PHE A 109 12.60 -0.25 -9.24
CA PHE A 109 11.45 -0.36 -10.14
C PHE A 109 11.92 -0.30 -11.60
N GLY A 110 11.68 -1.39 -12.32
CA GLY A 110 12.02 -1.54 -13.74
C GLY A 110 10.98 -0.90 -14.67
N SER A 111 10.64 -1.57 -15.76
CA SER A 111 9.70 -1.04 -16.75
C SER A 111 8.23 -1.23 -16.35
N GLY A 112 7.31 -0.57 -17.07
CA GLY A 112 5.86 -0.74 -16.92
C GLY A 112 5.15 0.27 -16.01
N GLY A 113 5.90 1.17 -15.38
CA GLY A 113 5.35 2.25 -14.55
C GLY A 113 4.50 3.23 -15.34
N ARG A 114 3.71 4.03 -14.63
CA ARG A 114 2.89 5.10 -15.24
C ARG A 114 3.44 6.50 -15.03
N MET A 115 4.46 6.66 -14.19
CA MET A 115 5.18 7.93 -13.95
C MET A 115 6.50 8.01 -14.72
N VAL A 116 6.92 6.93 -15.40
CA VAL A 116 8.11 6.89 -16.29
C VAL A 116 7.63 6.55 -17.69
N ASP A 117 8.11 7.27 -18.69
CA ASP A 117 7.94 6.89 -20.10
C ASP A 117 8.88 5.70 -20.41
N PRO A 118 8.34 4.53 -20.76
CA PRO A 118 9.15 3.33 -20.97
C PRO A 118 10.04 3.41 -22.22
N HIS A 119 9.75 4.30 -23.18
CA HIS A 119 10.53 4.45 -24.41
C HIS A 119 11.60 5.53 -24.28
N ARG A 120 11.30 6.59 -23.53
CA ARG A 120 12.19 7.77 -23.40
C ARG A 120 12.99 7.78 -22.11
N GLY A 121 12.60 6.97 -21.11
CA GLY A 121 13.18 7.03 -19.77
C GLY A 121 12.90 8.35 -19.04
N THR A 122 12.04 9.20 -19.58
CA THR A 122 11.70 10.52 -19.01
C THR A 122 10.49 10.42 -18.09
N TRP A 123 10.46 11.26 -17.06
CA TRP A 123 9.31 11.37 -16.18
C TRP A 123 8.05 11.82 -16.95
N GLN A 124 6.91 11.20 -16.62
CA GLN A 124 5.58 11.57 -17.10
C GLN A 124 4.60 11.61 -15.93
N ASN A 125 3.38 12.13 -16.14
CA ASN A 125 2.34 12.23 -15.11
C ASN A 125 2.75 13.03 -13.86
N GLN A 126 3.60 14.03 -14.04
CA GLN A 126 4.11 14.86 -12.95
C GLN A 126 3.04 15.76 -12.31
N THR A 127 1.82 15.75 -12.83
CA THR A 127 0.66 16.43 -12.24
C THR A 127 0.14 15.71 -10.99
N ILE A 128 0.22 14.38 -10.93
CA ILE A 128 -0.22 13.61 -9.76
C ILE A 128 0.84 13.74 -8.67
N SER A 129 0.48 14.36 -7.56
CA SER A 129 1.34 14.60 -6.39
C SER A 129 1.40 13.41 -5.44
N ALA A 130 0.32 12.65 -5.33
CA ALA A 130 0.29 11.40 -4.57
C ALA A 130 -0.85 10.48 -5.01
N VAL A 131 -0.71 9.21 -4.65
CA VAL A 131 -1.80 8.22 -4.65
C VAL A 131 -2.21 7.99 -3.19
N GLY A 132 -3.48 8.22 -2.87
CA GLY A 132 -4.07 7.95 -1.57
C GLY A 132 -4.92 6.68 -1.60
N ILE A 133 -4.57 5.69 -0.79
CA ILE A 133 -5.35 4.46 -0.64
C ILE A 133 -6.29 4.62 0.55
N LEU A 134 -7.59 4.64 0.27
CA LEU A 134 -8.68 4.69 1.25
C LEU A 134 -9.04 3.28 1.70
N ARG A 135 -9.10 3.06 3.01
CA ARG A 135 -9.53 1.78 3.60
C ARG A 135 -10.19 1.96 4.96
N SER A 136 -10.97 0.96 5.35
CA SER A 136 -11.31 0.72 6.75
C SER A 136 -10.15 0.00 7.44
N ILE A 137 -9.68 0.53 8.57
CA ILE A 137 -8.73 -0.17 9.46
C ILE A 137 -9.34 -0.39 10.83
N TYR A 138 -8.77 -1.35 11.54
CA TYR A 138 -8.92 -1.49 12.97
C TYR A 138 -7.71 -0.79 13.62
N PRO A 139 -7.88 0.20 14.51
CA PRO A 139 -6.78 0.95 15.09
C PRO A 139 -5.71 0.04 15.72
N ASP A 140 -4.43 0.31 15.43
CA ASP A 140 -3.31 -0.63 15.57
C ASP A 140 -3.05 -1.22 16.97
N ARG A 141 -3.54 -0.63 18.07
CA ARG A 141 -3.43 -1.28 19.40
C ARG A 141 -4.34 -2.50 19.57
N MET A 142 -5.39 -2.62 18.75
CA MET A 142 -6.39 -3.68 18.87
C MET A 142 -6.01 -4.89 18.05
N LYS A 143 -5.59 -4.66 16.79
CA LYS A 143 -5.38 -5.72 15.81
C LYS A 143 -4.05 -6.43 15.98
N SER A 144 -2.94 -5.73 16.26
CA SER A 144 -1.65 -6.40 16.44
C SER A 144 -1.63 -7.32 17.65
N ARG A 145 -2.17 -6.88 18.80
CA ARG A 145 -2.28 -7.73 20.00
C ARG A 145 -3.25 -8.90 19.80
N TYR A 146 -4.40 -8.66 19.16
CA TYR A 146 -5.36 -9.71 18.84
C TYR A 146 -4.81 -10.71 17.81
N GLU A 147 -4.18 -10.26 16.72
CA GLU A 147 -3.57 -11.11 15.69
C GLU A 147 -2.35 -11.88 16.20
N GLU A 148 -1.48 -11.27 17.03
CA GLU A 148 -0.35 -11.96 17.68
C GLU A 148 -0.85 -13.06 18.62
N GLN A 149 -1.83 -12.75 19.49
CA GLN A 149 -2.37 -13.71 20.44
C GLN A 149 -3.21 -14.79 19.76
N LEU A 150 -3.93 -14.47 18.68
CA LEU A 150 -4.58 -15.48 17.83
C LEU A 150 -3.56 -16.37 17.12
N ALA A 151 -2.48 -15.80 16.58
CA ALA A 151 -1.46 -16.58 15.90
C ALA A 151 -0.77 -17.58 16.84
N GLU A 152 -0.60 -17.23 18.12
CA GLU A 152 -0.17 -18.17 19.16
C GLU A 152 -1.19 -19.28 19.41
N LEU A 153 -2.48 -18.92 19.56
CA LEU A 153 -3.56 -19.90 19.74
C LEU A 153 -3.70 -20.86 18.54
N VAL A 154 -3.48 -20.37 17.31
CA VAL A 154 -3.51 -21.18 16.09
C VAL A 154 -2.34 -22.16 16.04
N LYS A 155 -1.14 -21.79 16.52
CA LYS A 155 0.02 -22.70 16.57
C LYS A 155 -0.22 -23.91 17.46
N GLU A 156 -1.04 -23.75 18.51
CA GLU A 156 -1.40 -24.83 19.44
C GLU A 156 -2.61 -25.65 18.98
N CYS A 157 -3.26 -25.24 17.88
CA CYS A 157 -4.50 -25.86 17.42
C CYS A 157 -4.23 -26.92 16.35
N ASP A 158 -4.52 -28.19 16.67
CA ASP A 158 -4.73 -29.23 15.67
C ASP A 158 -6.18 -29.17 15.17
N VAL A 159 -6.37 -28.78 13.90
CA VAL A 159 -7.68 -28.63 13.26
C VAL A 159 -8.38 -29.97 13.00
N HIS A 160 -7.67 -31.09 13.14
CA HIS A 160 -8.25 -32.43 13.01
C HIS A 160 -8.69 -33.04 14.35
N ASP A 161 -8.36 -32.40 15.48
CA ASP A 161 -8.82 -32.78 16.80
C ASP A 161 -9.94 -31.84 17.28
N GLN A 162 -11.12 -32.40 17.51
CA GLN A 162 -12.29 -31.65 17.93
C GLN A 162 -12.09 -30.99 19.31
N GLY A 163 -11.34 -31.63 20.22
CA GLY A 163 -11.04 -31.07 21.54
C GLY A 163 -10.12 -29.85 21.46
N SER A 164 -9.11 -29.91 20.60
CA SER A 164 -8.24 -28.79 20.26
C SER A 164 -9.01 -27.62 19.63
N LEU A 165 -9.94 -27.90 18.71
CA LEU A 165 -10.77 -26.87 18.08
C LEU A 165 -11.68 -26.16 19.10
N ASP A 166 -12.34 -26.90 19.98
CA ASP A 166 -13.21 -26.33 21.02
C ASP A 166 -12.40 -25.47 22.02
N LYS A 167 -11.17 -25.89 22.36
CA LYS A 167 -10.24 -25.12 23.18
C LYS A 167 -9.82 -23.82 22.49
N TYR A 168 -9.53 -23.87 21.19
CA TYR A 168 -9.23 -22.69 20.39
C TYR A 168 -10.39 -21.69 20.38
N LEU A 169 -11.61 -22.14 20.07
CA LEU A 169 -12.80 -21.29 20.00
C LEU A 169 -13.10 -20.61 21.35
N SER A 170 -12.96 -21.37 22.44
CA SER A 170 -13.13 -20.85 23.81
C SER A 170 -12.06 -19.79 24.16
N SER A 171 -10.81 -20.04 23.76
CA SER A 171 -9.68 -19.13 24.02
C SER A 171 -9.78 -17.84 23.19
N ALA A 172 -10.18 -17.94 21.92
CA ALA A 172 -10.44 -16.80 21.06
C ALA A 172 -11.58 -15.93 21.61
N SER A 173 -12.66 -16.56 22.09
CA SER A 173 -13.80 -15.84 22.68
C SER A 173 -13.41 -15.12 23.99
N GLY A 174 -12.62 -15.78 24.85
CA GLY A 174 -12.09 -15.16 26.08
C GLY A 174 -11.12 -14.01 25.82
N LEU A 175 -10.34 -14.09 24.72
CA LEU A 175 -9.48 -13.01 24.27
C LEU A 175 -10.29 -11.78 23.83
N GLU A 176 -11.35 -11.98 23.04
CA GLU A 176 -12.23 -10.89 22.62
C GLU A 176 -12.89 -10.19 23.81
N GLU A 177 -13.38 -10.96 24.78
CA GLU A 177 -14.00 -10.42 26.00
C GLU A 177 -12.99 -9.62 26.83
N THR A 178 -11.75 -10.12 26.96
CA THR A 178 -10.67 -9.44 27.69
C THR A 178 -10.34 -8.10 27.04
N LEU A 179 -10.14 -8.08 25.72
CA LEU A 179 -9.85 -6.86 24.99
C LEU A 179 -11.02 -5.87 25.05
N THR A 180 -12.26 -6.36 24.97
CA THR A 180 -13.45 -5.50 25.12
C THR A 180 -13.51 -4.82 26.48
N LYS A 181 -13.19 -5.55 27.57
CA LYS A 181 -13.12 -5.00 28.94
C LYS A 181 -11.99 -3.98 29.12
N GLU A 182 -10.88 -4.14 28.38
CA GLU A 182 -9.78 -3.16 28.34
C GLU A 182 -10.13 -1.89 27.54
N GLY A 183 -11.36 -1.78 27.02
CA GLY A 183 -11.85 -0.61 26.30
C GLY A 183 -11.58 -0.64 24.79
N TYR A 184 -11.21 -1.81 24.26
CA TYR A 184 -11.04 -2.00 22.83
C TYR A 184 -12.39 -2.33 22.17
N ASP A 185 -12.71 -1.63 21.08
CA ASP A 185 -13.88 -1.93 20.26
C ASP A 185 -13.40 -2.68 19.01
N LEU A 186 -13.37 -4.01 19.09
CA LEU A 186 -12.90 -4.90 18.03
C LEU A 186 -13.77 -4.83 16.76
N GLN A 187 -14.98 -4.26 16.86
CA GLN A 187 -15.90 -4.06 15.75
C GLN A 187 -15.78 -2.65 15.16
N LYS A 188 -14.98 -1.77 15.77
CA LYS A 188 -14.81 -0.39 15.31
C LYS A 188 -13.80 -0.30 14.18
N GLU A 189 -14.34 -0.26 12.98
CA GLU A 189 -13.61 0.20 11.81
C GLU A 189 -13.53 1.73 11.79
N VAL A 190 -12.33 2.24 11.47
CA VAL A 190 -12.09 3.66 11.22
C VAL A 190 -11.56 3.85 9.80
N ALA A 191 -11.99 4.91 9.15
CA ALA A 191 -11.43 5.30 7.86
C ALA A 191 -9.96 5.74 8.04
N SER A 192 -9.11 5.29 7.14
CA SER A 192 -7.69 5.63 7.07
C SER A 192 -7.31 5.87 5.62
N VAL A 193 -6.44 6.85 5.39
CA VAL A 193 -5.77 7.05 4.11
C VAL A 193 -4.29 6.75 4.24
N THR A 194 -3.78 5.91 3.34
CA THR A 194 -2.34 5.75 3.14
C THR A 194 -1.92 6.54 1.91
N TYR A 195 -1.13 7.60 2.10
CA TYR A 195 -0.61 8.44 1.04
C TYR A 195 0.75 7.93 0.57
N HIS A 196 0.90 7.75 -0.73
CA HIS A 196 2.16 7.43 -1.40
C HIS A 196 2.57 8.62 -2.26
N LYS A 197 3.58 9.36 -1.82
CA LYS A 197 4.05 10.57 -2.50
C LYS A 197 4.64 10.26 -3.86
N ASN A 198 4.37 11.10 -4.86
CA ASN A 198 5.07 11.07 -6.13
C ASN A 198 6.26 12.05 -6.09
N PRO A 199 7.51 11.58 -5.87
CA PRO A 199 8.70 12.44 -5.88
C PRO A 199 8.92 13.18 -7.20
N THR A 200 8.33 12.73 -8.31
CA THR A 200 8.52 13.35 -9.64
C THR A 200 7.50 14.46 -9.93
N SER A 201 6.56 14.70 -9.03
CA SER A 201 5.50 15.69 -9.24
C SER A 201 6.04 17.13 -9.21
N HIS A 202 5.51 17.98 -10.09
CA HIS A 202 5.87 19.40 -10.16
C HIS A 202 5.36 20.18 -8.95
N LEU A 203 4.24 19.76 -8.36
CA LEU A 203 3.69 20.34 -7.13
C LEU A 203 3.58 19.26 -6.08
N GLN A 204 4.44 19.34 -5.08
CA GLN A 204 4.39 18.42 -3.94
C GLN A 204 3.22 18.78 -3.02
N LEU A 205 2.62 17.75 -2.42
CA LEU A 205 1.62 17.96 -1.38
C LEU A 205 2.28 18.61 -0.16
N PRO A 206 1.69 19.67 0.40
CA PRO A 206 2.22 20.28 1.61
C PRO A 206 2.07 19.31 2.78
N GLY A 207 3.08 19.21 3.65
CA GLY A 207 3.09 18.23 4.75
C GLY A 207 1.88 18.29 5.68
N LYS A 208 1.26 19.48 5.83
CA LYS A 208 0.02 19.70 6.59
C LYS A 208 -1.25 19.12 5.95
N PHE A 209 -1.17 18.59 4.74
CA PHE A 209 -2.29 17.92 4.08
C PHE A 209 -2.52 16.53 4.67
N TYR A 210 -1.47 15.92 5.20
CA TYR A 210 -1.52 14.66 5.92
C TYR A 210 -1.91 14.94 7.37
N GLY A 211 -2.99 14.34 7.86
CA GLY A 211 -3.48 14.74 9.20
C GLY A 211 -4.60 13.92 9.78
N GLY A 212 -5.09 12.86 9.12
CA GLY A 212 -5.96 11.90 9.79
C GLY A 212 -5.20 11.21 10.92
N LYS A 213 -5.87 11.01 12.06
CA LYS A 213 -5.32 10.31 13.23
C LYS A 213 -4.75 8.93 12.86
N TYR A 214 -5.30 8.32 11.81
CA TYR A 214 -5.01 6.97 11.34
C TYR A 214 -4.34 6.93 9.96
N ASP A 215 -3.87 8.07 9.46
CA ASP A 215 -3.27 8.16 8.14
C ASP A 215 -1.79 7.79 8.17
N TYR A 216 -1.34 7.24 7.05
CA TYR A 216 0.03 6.85 6.80
C TYR A 216 0.58 7.67 5.64
N VAL A 217 1.86 8.03 5.68
CA VAL A 217 2.51 8.77 4.59
C VAL A 217 3.83 8.12 4.24
N TYR A 218 3.92 7.60 3.03
CA TYR A 218 5.13 7.06 2.45
C TYR A 218 5.75 8.04 1.46
N ASP A 219 7.07 8.06 1.46
CA ASP A 219 7.90 8.69 0.43
C ASP A 219 8.76 7.65 -0.26
N TYR A 220 9.13 7.93 -1.50
CA TYR A 220 10.05 7.10 -2.27
C TYR A 220 11.24 7.94 -2.70
N ASP A 221 12.43 7.47 -2.35
CA ASP A 221 13.68 8.11 -2.70
C ASP A 221 14.17 7.56 -4.04
N LEU A 222 14.12 8.40 -5.08
CA LEU A 222 14.51 8.02 -6.43
C LEU A 222 16.01 7.68 -6.56
N GLN A 223 16.86 8.15 -5.65
CA GLN A 223 18.30 7.92 -5.71
C GLN A 223 18.68 6.60 -5.05
N THR A 224 18.10 6.32 -3.89
CA THR A 224 18.43 5.13 -3.09
C THR A 224 17.51 3.95 -3.37
N GLY A 225 16.33 4.18 -3.95
CA GLY A 225 15.29 3.15 -4.10
C GLY A 225 14.58 2.83 -2.79
N GLU A 226 14.80 3.61 -1.74
CA GLU A 226 14.19 3.37 -0.43
C GLU A 226 12.78 3.92 -0.33
N ILE A 227 11.89 3.15 0.31
CA ILE A 227 10.57 3.62 0.75
C ILE A 227 10.65 4.01 2.22
N LYS A 228 10.30 5.26 2.52
CA LYS A 228 10.37 5.83 3.87
C LYS A 228 8.98 6.14 4.40
N LEU A 229 8.66 5.67 5.60
CA LEU A 229 7.44 6.05 6.32
C LEU A 229 7.68 7.37 7.06
N LEU A 230 7.05 8.45 6.60
CA LEU A 230 7.26 9.81 7.11
C LEU A 230 6.41 10.13 8.35
N SER A 231 5.21 9.57 8.43
CA SER A 231 4.32 9.77 9.58
C SER A 231 3.55 8.49 9.88
N LYS A 232 3.49 8.16 11.17
CA LYS A 232 2.64 7.11 11.72
C LYS A 232 1.41 7.73 12.39
N PRO A 233 0.29 7.00 12.45
CA PRO A 233 -0.85 7.35 13.30
C PRO A 233 -0.40 7.77 14.70
N SER A 234 -0.85 8.93 15.17
CA SER A 234 -0.71 9.31 16.58
C SER A 234 -1.78 8.55 17.38
N LEU A 235 -1.42 7.41 17.94
CA LEU A 235 -2.34 6.57 18.73
C LEU A 235 -2.76 7.26 20.04
#